data_AF-A0A9X8YMU6-F1
#
_entry.id   AF-A0A9X8YMU6-F1
#
_cell.length_a   1.000
_cell.length_b   1.000
_cell.length_c   1.000
_cell.angle_alpha   90.00
_cell.angle_beta   90.00
_cell.angle_gamma   90.00
#
_symmetry.space_group_name_H-M   'P 1'
#
loop_
_entity.id
_entity.type
_entity.pdbx_description
1 polymer ?
#
loop_
_entity_poly.entity_id
_entity_poly.type
_entity_poly.pdbx_seq_one_letter_code
_entity_poly.pdbx_strand_id
1 'polypeptide(L)'
;MAERWEPFEVQFLREVAGYMPGLLISEKLERPLRTIYSKARSIGIHLTAKRQVRRWSDEELSLLSRYGDNEVSQMTGRTVRAVQVKRSAMNKDDL
;
A
#
# COMPACT_ATOMS: atom_id res chain seq x y z
N MET A 1 -22.00 -3.27 -20.68
CA MET A 1 -20.82 -3.16 -21.56
C MET A 1 -19.73 -4.05 -20.97
N ALA A 2 -19.30 -5.10 -21.66
CA ALA A 2 -18.12 -5.85 -21.23
C ALA A 2 -16.91 -4.92 -21.34
N GLU A 3 -16.25 -4.65 -20.23
CA GLU A 3 -15.11 -3.74 -20.17
C GLU A 3 -14.00 -4.30 -21.09
N ARG A 4 -13.62 -3.54 -22.13
CA ARG A 4 -12.56 -3.96 -23.04
C ARG A 4 -11.23 -3.87 -22.29
N TRP A 5 -10.52 -5.00 -22.22
CA TRP A 5 -9.19 -5.10 -21.64
C TRP A 5 -8.16 -5.13 -22.76
N GLU A 6 -7.23 -4.19 -22.75
CA GLU A 6 -6.18 -4.13 -23.75
C GLU A 6 -5.09 -5.17 -23.46
N PRO A 7 -4.40 -5.70 -24.49
CA PRO A 7 -3.38 -6.73 -24.30
C PRO A 7 -2.28 -6.34 -23.31
N PHE A 8 -1.88 -5.07 -23.31
CA PHE A 8 -0.84 -4.57 -22.40
C PHE A 8 -1.30 -4.59 -20.94
N GLU A 9 -2.57 -4.40 -20.65
CA GLU A 9 -3.11 -4.43 -19.28
C GLU A 9 -3.12 -5.86 -18.74
N VAL A 10 -3.48 -6.82 -19.60
CA VAL A 10 -3.41 -8.24 -19.26
C VAL A 10 -1.96 -8.67 -19.00
N GLN A 11 -1.03 -8.21 -19.84
CA GLN A 11 0.39 -8.48 -19.66
C GLN A 11 0.93 -7.84 -18.37
N PHE A 12 0.56 -6.59 -18.11
CA PHE A 12 0.93 -5.87 -16.89
C PHE A 12 0.47 -6.64 -15.64
N LEU A 13 -0.79 -7.12 -15.61
CA LEU A 13 -1.29 -7.94 -14.50
C LEU A 13 -0.46 -9.21 -14.28
N ARG A 14 0.01 -9.88 -15.35
CA ARG A 14 0.86 -11.08 -15.24
C ARG A 14 2.23 -10.76 -14.64
N GLU A 15 2.82 -9.66 -15.06
CA GLU A 15 4.15 -9.25 -14.64
C GLU A 15 4.18 -8.84 -13.16
N VAL A 16 3.16 -8.12 -12.68
CA VAL A 16 3.21 -7.49 -11.36
C VAL A 16 2.51 -8.27 -10.24
N ALA A 17 1.77 -9.34 -10.56
CA ALA A 17 0.90 -10.05 -9.63
C ALA A 17 1.54 -10.46 -8.29
N GLY A 18 2.81 -10.84 -8.32
CA GLY A 18 3.52 -11.36 -7.14
C GLY A 18 4.00 -10.30 -6.15
N TYR A 19 4.18 -9.04 -6.58
CA TYR A 19 4.86 -8.01 -5.78
C TYR A 19 4.15 -6.65 -5.74
N MET A 20 3.18 -6.40 -6.63
CA MET A 20 2.41 -5.17 -6.65
C MET A 20 0.99 -5.42 -6.12
N PRO A 21 0.60 -4.81 -4.99
CA PRO A 21 -0.77 -4.93 -4.50
C PRO A 21 -1.79 -4.27 -5.46
N GLY A 22 -3.00 -4.80 -5.47
CA GLY A 22 -4.06 -4.39 -6.40
C GLY A 22 -4.36 -2.89 -6.38
N LEU A 23 -4.15 -2.20 -5.26
CA LEU A 23 -4.32 -0.74 -5.16
C LEU A 23 -3.36 0.02 -6.08
N LEU A 24 -2.08 -0.36 -6.11
CA LEU A 24 -1.09 0.29 -6.98
C LEU A 24 -1.35 -0.05 -8.46
N ILE A 25 -1.85 -1.25 -8.73
CA ILE A 25 -2.26 -1.65 -10.08
C ILE A 25 -3.46 -0.80 -10.53
N SER A 26 -4.43 -0.59 -9.65
CA SER A 26 -5.60 0.26 -9.90
C SER A 26 -5.20 1.69 -10.24
N GLU A 27 -4.25 2.28 -9.50
CA GLU A 27 -3.69 3.60 -9.81
C GLU A 27 -2.96 3.63 -11.16
N LYS A 28 -2.12 2.62 -11.45
CA LYS A 28 -1.32 2.58 -12.68
C LYS A 28 -2.13 2.34 -13.95
N LEU A 29 -3.21 1.57 -13.86
CA LEU A 29 -4.10 1.28 -14.98
C LEU A 29 -5.29 2.24 -15.03
N GLU A 30 -5.40 3.19 -14.09
CA GLU A 30 -6.53 4.11 -13.94
C GLU A 30 -7.89 3.39 -13.96
N ARG A 31 -7.93 2.20 -13.36
CA ARG A 31 -9.10 1.31 -13.34
C ARG A 31 -9.58 1.05 -11.93
N PRO A 32 -10.90 0.89 -11.70
CA PRO A 32 -11.42 0.56 -10.39
C PRO A 32 -10.83 -0.75 -9.83
N LEU A 33 -10.45 -0.75 -8.55
CA LEU A 33 -9.88 -1.92 -7.87
C LEU A 33 -10.71 -3.20 -8.07
N ARG A 34 -12.05 -3.08 -8.08
CA ARG A 34 -12.96 -4.21 -8.31
C ARG A 34 -12.79 -4.85 -9.69
N THR A 35 -12.58 -4.06 -10.74
CA THR A 35 -12.43 -4.58 -12.11
C THR A 35 -11.07 -5.23 -12.29
N ILE A 36 -10.02 -4.69 -11.65
CA ILE A 36 -8.69 -5.31 -11.55
C ILE A 36 -8.78 -6.73 -10.96
N TYR A 37 -9.38 -6.89 -9.78
CA TYR A 37 -9.52 -8.22 -9.15
C TYR A 37 -10.42 -9.17 -9.94
N SER A 38 -11.51 -8.66 -10.51
CA SER A 38 -12.40 -9.47 -11.36
C SER A 38 -11.66 -9.98 -12.60
N LYS A 39 -10.87 -9.14 -13.26
CA LYS A 39 -10.07 -9.54 -14.41
C LYS A 39 -8.99 -10.51 -14.02
N ALA A 40 -8.19 -10.21 -12.99
CA ALA A 40 -7.12 -11.08 -12.52
C ALA A 40 -7.65 -12.51 -12.24
N ARG A 41 -8.79 -12.61 -11.54
CA ARG A 41 -9.46 -13.90 -11.29
C ARG A 41 -9.87 -14.61 -12.59
N SER A 42 -10.42 -13.88 -13.57
CA SER A 42 -10.84 -14.47 -14.86
C SER A 42 -9.69 -15.03 -15.70
N ILE A 43 -8.46 -14.52 -15.52
CA ILE A 43 -7.26 -14.98 -16.23
C ILE A 43 -6.32 -15.83 -15.36
N GLY A 44 -6.81 -16.29 -14.20
CA GLY A 44 -6.09 -17.21 -13.31
C GLY A 44 -4.96 -16.57 -12.49
N ILE A 45 -4.95 -15.25 -12.35
CA ILE A 45 -3.92 -14.51 -11.62
C ILE A 45 -4.41 -14.19 -10.20
N HIS A 46 -3.58 -14.54 -9.22
CA HIS A 46 -3.77 -14.13 -7.83
C HIS A 46 -2.90 -12.91 -7.54
N LEU A 47 -3.53 -11.75 -7.34
CA LEU A 47 -2.81 -10.53 -6.96
C LEU A 47 -2.41 -10.59 -5.50
N THR A 48 -1.19 -10.14 -5.19
CA THR A 48 -0.72 -10.07 -3.82
C THR A 48 -1.56 -9.10 -2.99
N ALA A 49 -1.96 -9.54 -1.80
CA ALA A 49 -2.58 -8.66 -0.80
C ALA A 49 -1.52 -7.90 0.02
N LYS A 50 -0.23 -8.18 -0.18
CA LYS A 50 0.86 -7.53 0.56
C LYS A 50 0.87 -6.04 0.23
N ARG A 51 0.26 -5.25 1.12
CA ARG A 51 0.45 -3.81 1.14
C ARG A 51 1.94 -3.58 1.37
N GLN A 52 2.59 -2.82 0.49
CA GLN A 52 3.95 -2.39 0.75
C GLN A 52 3.95 -1.52 2.00
N VAL A 53 4.45 -2.07 3.10
CA VAL A 53 4.59 -1.32 4.35
C VAL A 53 5.79 -0.42 4.18
N ARG A 54 5.55 0.89 4.02
CA ARG A 54 6.62 1.89 4.04
C ARG A 54 7.32 1.78 5.39
N ARG A 55 8.57 1.30 5.39
CA ARG A 55 9.41 1.23 6.59
C ARG A 55 9.57 2.61 7.21
N TRP A 56 9.67 2.67 8.53
CA TRP A 56 9.99 3.91 9.24
C TRP A 56 11.48 4.21 9.05
N SER A 57 11.83 5.41 8.58
CA SER A 57 13.24 5.83 8.54
C SER A 57 13.70 6.33 9.91
N ASP A 58 15.01 6.37 10.16
CA ASP A 58 15.58 6.87 11.42
C ASP A 58 15.18 8.33 11.69
N GLU A 59 15.02 9.13 10.64
CA GLU A 59 14.47 10.49 10.72
C GLU A 59 13.02 10.48 11.21
N GLU A 60 12.15 9.65 10.62
CA GLU A 60 10.75 9.53 11.05
C GLU A 60 10.64 9.00 12.50
N LEU A 61 11.52 8.09 12.90
CA LEU A 61 11.59 7.60 14.29
C LEU A 61 12.01 8.72 15.26
N SER A 62 12.96 9.57 14.85
CA SER A 62 13.39 10.72 15.63
C SER A 62 12.26 11.75 15.83
N LEU A 63 11.37 11.91 14.83
CA LEU A 63 10.19 12.77 14.95
C LEU A 63 9.19 12.23 15.98
N LEU A 64 9.00 10.91 16.05
CA LEU A 64 8.11 10.29 17.04
C LEU A 64 8.53 10.63 18.47
N SER A 65 9.84 10.65 18.77
CA SER A 65 10.32 10.98 20.11
C SER A 65 10.18 12.46 20.48
N ARG A 66 10.00 13.35 19.48
CA ARG A 66 10.05 14.81 19.66
C ARG A 66 8.68 15.49 19.53
N TYR A 67 7.80 14.98 18.69
CA TYR A 67 6.54 15.63 18.32
C TYR A 67 5.31 14.76 18.63
N GLY A 68 4.14 15.39 18.71
CA GLY A 68 2.86 14.71 18.89
C GLY A 68 2.40 13.98 17.63
N ASP A 69 1.43 13.06 17.78
CA ASP A 69 1.03 12.15 16.69
C ASP A 69 0.46 12.89 15.47
N ASN A 70 -0.26 13.98 15.70
CA ASN A 70 -0.81 14.81 14.62
C ASN A 70 0.29 15.55 13.85
N GLU A 71 1.29 16.10 14.55
CA GLU A 71 2.41 16.81 13.92
C GLU A 71 3.26 15.85 13.08
N VAL A 72 3.59 14.69 13.64
CA VAL A 72 4.33 13.64 12.92
C VAL A 72 3.54 13.16 11.70
N SER A 73 2.21 13.01 11.82
CA SER A 73 1.35 12.65 10.67
C SER A 73 1.46 13.66 9.53
N GLN A 74 1.44 14.95 9.83
CA GLN A 74 1.61 16.02 8.83
C GLN A 74 3.02 16.04 8.24
N MET A 75 4.06 15.89 9.07
CA MET A 75 5.47 15.92 8.62
C MET A 75 5.84 14.70 7.76
N THR A 76 5.31 13.51 8.07
CA THR A 76 5.69 12.25 7.40
C THR A 76 4.75 11.84 6.27
N GLY A 77 3.58 12.48 6.18
CA GLY A 77 2.48 12.08 5.30
C GLY A 77 1.84 10.73 5.68
N ARG A 78 2.17 10.19 6.85
CA ARG A 78 1.55 8.97 7.38
C ARG A 78 0.24 9.31 8.07
N THR A 79 -0.65 8.34 8.19
CA THR A 79 -1.87 8.53 8.98
C THR A 79 -1.55 8.60 10.47
N VAL A 80 -2.32 9.40 11.22
CA VAL A 80 -2.24 9.47 12.70
C VAL A 80 -2.32 8.06 13.32
N ARG A 81 -3.15 7.18 12.75
CA ARG A 81 -3.24 5.79 13.22
C ARG A 81 -1.93 5.01 13.05
N ALA A 82 -1.23 5.18 11.93
CA ALA A 82 0.06 4.52 11.71
C ALA A 82 1.13 5.03 12.69
N VAL A 83 1.11 6.33 12.98
CA VAL A 83 1.97 6.99 13.97
C VAL A 83 1.74 6.41 15.38
N GLN A 84 0.49 6.36 15.84
CA GLN A 84 0.13 5.77 17.14
C GLN A 84 0.59 4.31 17.27
N VAL A 85 0.32 3.49 16.25
CA VAL A 85 0.74 2.08 16.25
C VAL A 85 2.25 1.95 16.38
N LYS A 86 3.01 2.78 15.67
CA LYS A 86 4.48 2.75 15.75
C LYS A 86 4.97 3.20 17.12
N ARG A 87 4.40 4.27 17.69
CA ARG A 87 4.75 4.75 19.03
C ARG A 87 4.49 3.69 20.10
N SER A 88 3.34 3.03 20.06
CA SER A 88 3.02 1.95 21.00
C SER A 88 3.97 0.75 20.87
N ALA A 89 4.48 0.46 19.66
CA ALA A 89 5.48 -0.57 19.47
C ALA A 89 6.82 -0.17 20.10
N MET A 90 7.29 1.07 19.90
CA MET A 90 8.54 1.57 20.48
C MET A 90 8.53 1.55 22.02
N ASN A 91 7.41 1.89 22.66
CA ASN A 91 7.30 1.84 24.12
C ASN A 91 7.36 0.41 24.69
N LYS A 92 7.14 -0.63 23.88
CA LYS A 92 7.21 -2.03 24.31
C LYS A 92 8.61 -2.62 24.22
N ASP A 93 9.49 -2.06 23.39
CA ASP A 93 10.88 -2.49 23.26
C ASP A 93 11.77 -1.95 24.41
N ASP A 94 11.24 -1.03 25.24
CA ASP A 94 11.93 -0.41 26.39
C ASP A 94 11.59 -1.07 27.75
N LEU A 95 10.82 -2.17 27.73
CA LEU A 95 10.36 -2.92 28.92
C LEU A 95 10.92 -4.34 29.00
#